data_AF-A0AAU1QXA0-F1
#
_entry.id   AF-A0AAU1QXA0-F1
#
_cell.length_a   1.000
_cell.length_b   1.000
_cell.length_c   1.000
_cell.angle_alpha   90.00
_cell.angle_beta   90.00
_cell.angle_gamma   90.00
#
_symmetry.space_group_name_H-M   'P 1'
#
loop_
_entity.id
_entity.type
_entity.pdbx_description
1 polymer ?
#
loop_
_entity_poly.entity_id
_entity_poly.type
_entity_poly.pdbx_seq_one_letter_code
_entity_poly.pdbx_strand_id
1 'polypeptide(L)'
;MHTQSRNLTVLAALLPLAAVAACGSQTVSVAGTPVTGVRWNVESVTVDGSTTQAPESAYVEFPSADRVRGNNGCNSFDAKAEIDGDTIRVGRSIVTMSMCMDKKQRDFEKTFSRAIGGSNKARTDGDHLTLTTDDGDTIALVKERPAPLTGTEWTVTSLISDDVATSLPPEVAGRARMTFEKEGEAGKDGAATGTLGCNRFRAKAEFRDGHLTLGRPITTRVLCQGPRMDTERALLKLFTQKLSYEVQGRTLTLTAPDGTGAEARAGRG
;
A
#
# COMPACT_ATOMS: atom_id res chain seq x y z
N MET A 1 -17.40 -68.86 45.62
CA MET A 1 -18.13 -67.79 46.34
C MET A 1 -18.13 -66.55 45.47
N HIS A 2 -19.33 -66.09 45.12
CA HIS A 2 -19.59 -65.01 44.18
C HIS A 2 -19.01 -63.67 44.63
N THR A 3 -18.49 -62.87 43.71
CA THR A 3 -18.45 -61.41 43.91
C THR A 3 -18.66 -60.69 42.58
N GLN A 4 -19.66 -59.80 42.62
CA GLN A 4 -20.34 -59.15 41.50
C GLN A 4 -19.44 -58.22 40.68
N SER A 5 -19.64 -58.28 39.37
CA SER A 5 -19.29 -57.25 38.38
C SER A 5 -20.16 -55.99 38.57
N ARG A 6 -19.54 -54.83 38.84
CA ARG A 6 -20.19 -53.52 38.79
C ARG A 6 -19.92 -52.88 37.43
N ASN A 7 -20.94 -52.82 36.57
CA ASN A 7 -20.92 -52.06 35.33
C ASN A 7 -20.97 -50.56 35.65
N LEU A 8 -19.91 -49.82 35.32
CA LEU A 8 -19.93 -48.36 35.28
C LEU A 8 -20.40 -47.90 33.90
N THR A 9 -21.61 -47.39 33.83
CA THR A 9 -22.12 -46.65 32.66
C THR A 9 -21.50 -45.26 32.65
N VAL A 10 -20.54 -45.02 31.76
CA VAL A 10 -19.94 -43.69 31.54
C VAL A 10 -20.82 -42.92 30.55
N LEU A 11 -21.58 -41.94 31.03
CA LEU A 11 -22.20 -40.92 30.17
C LEU A 11 -21.10 -39.98 29.67
N ALA A 12 -20.71 -40.11 28.40
CA ALA A 12 -19.86 -39.14 27.73
C ALA A 12 -20.70 -37.91 27.33
N ALA A 13 -20.51 -36.79 28.02
CA ALA A 13 -21.09 -35.51 27.66
C ALA A 13 -20.44 -34.98 26.37
N LEU A 14 -21.21 -34.95 25.28
CA LEU A 14 -20.85 -34.27 24.04
C LEU A 14 -20.85 -32.75 24.28
N LEU A 15 -19.65 -32.18 24.42
CA LEU A 15 -19.42 -30.73 24.36
C LEU A 15 -19.50 -30.29 22.89
N PRO A 16 -20.37 -29.32 22.53
CA PRO A 16 -20.37 -28.74 21.20
C PRO A 16 -19.12 -27.86 21.06
N LEU A 17 -18.21 -28.27 20.16
CA LEU A 17 -17.11 -27.43 19.69
C LEU A 17 -17.72 -26.22 18.96
N ALA A 18 -17.74 -25.07 19.61
CA ALA A 18 -18.04 -23.80 18.96
C ALA A 18 -16.87 -23.48 18.01
N ALA A 19 -17.08 -23.71 16.70
CA ALA A 19 -16.16 -23.26 15.67
C ALA A 19 -16.19 -21.73 15.63
N VAL A 20 -15.14 -21.11 16.17
CA VAL A 20 -14.92 -19.67 16.05
C VAL A 20 -14.55 -19.43 14.59
N ALA A 21 -15.50 -18.91 13.79
CA ALA A 21 -15.23 -18.45 12.44
C ALA A 21 -14.35 -17.20 12.54
N ALA A 22 -13.03 -17.40 12.56
CA ALA A 22 -12.07 -16.34 12.37
C ALA A 22 -12.26 -15.80 10.95
N CYS A 23 -12.88 -14.63 10.83
CA CYS A 23 -12.91 -13.85 9.60
C CYS A 23 -11.50 -13.26 9.39
N GLY A 24 -10.52 -14.13 9.12
CA GLY A 24 -9.19 -13.75 8.67
C GLY A 24 -9.16 -13.92 7.16
N SER A 25 -8.89 -12.83 6.44
CA SER A 25 -8.64 -12.90 4.99
C SER A 25 -7.61 -13.98 4.72
N GLN A 26 -8.02 -15.06 4.05
CA GLN A 26 -7.16 -16.21 3.82
C GLN A 26 -6.01 -15.80 2.89
N THR A 27 -4.78 -15.95 3.37
CA THR A 27 -3.59 -15.78 2.53
C THR A 27 -3.48 -16.97 1.59
N VAL A 28 -3.63 -16.74 0.29
CA VAL A 28 -3.43 -17.75 -0.76
C VAL A 28 -2.08 -17.52 -1.42
N SER A 29 -1.35 -18.62 -1.60
CA SER A 29 0.01 -18.62 -2.14
C SER A 29 0.10 -19.50 -3.38
N VAL A 30 0.88 -19.06 -4.37
CA VAL A 30 1.24 -19.85 -5.55
C VAL A 30 2.71 -20.25 -5.39
N ALA A 31 2.99 -21.55 -5.47
CA ALA A 31 4.33 -22.13 -5.25
C ALA A 31 5.04 -21.61 -3.97
N GLY A 32 4.28 -21.43 -2.89
CA GLY A 32 4.79 -20.96 -1.60
C GLY A 32 4.94 -19.44 -1.44
N THR A 33 4.69 -18.66 -2.51
CA THR A 33 4.72 -17.20 -2.47
C THR A 33 3.30 -16.64 -2.33
N PRO A 34 3.00 -15.81 -1.30
CA PRO A 34 1.71 -15.16 -1.17
C PRO A 34 1.39 -14.30 -2.38
N VAL A 35 0.23 -14.53 -3.00
CA VAL A 35 -0.29 -13.70 -4.10
C VAL A 35 -1.33 -12.73 -3.58
N THR A 36 -2.12 -13.14 -2.59
CA THR A 36 -3.09 -12.27 -1.89
C THR A 36 -2.44 -11.39 -0.84
N GLY A 37 -3.00 -10.21 -0.58
CA GLY A 37 -2.46 -9.24 0.38
C GLY A 37 -1.14 -8.62 -0.06
N VAL A 38 -0.76 -8.82 -1.33
CA VAL A 38 0.44 -8.27 -1.94
C VAL A 38 0.02 -7.35 -3.08
N ARG A 39 0.65 -6.18 -3.15
CA ARG A 39 0.55 -5.29 -4.29
C ARG A 39 1.64 -5.66 -5.30
N TRP A 40 1.22 -5.93 -6.52
CA TRP A 40 2.06 -6.32 -7.64
C TRP A 40 2.05 -5.20 -8.68
N ASN A 41 3.19 -4.55 -8.88
CA ASN A 41 3.33 -3.56 -9.95
C ASN A 41 3.48 -4.29 -11.28
N VAL A 42 2.79 -3.81 -12.32
CA VAL A 42 2.92 -4.39 -13.66
C VAL A 42 4.22 -3.86 -14.24
N GLU A 43 5.11 -4.73 -14.70
CA GLU A 43 6.35 -4.35 -15.41
C GLU A 43 6.07 -4.27 -16.91
N SER A 44 5.45 -5.29 -17.46
CA SER A 44 5.12 -5.35 -18.88
C SER A 44 4.00 -6.32 -19.20
N VAL A 45 3.43 -6.18 -20.39
CA VAL A 45 2.43 -7.09 -20.94
C VAL A 45 2.86 -7.51 -22.34
N THR A 46 2.87 -8.80 -22.63
CA THR A 46 3.15 -9.37 -23.96
C THR A 46 1.86 -9.89 -24.58
N VAL A 47 1.35 -9.07 -25.51
CA VAL A 47 0.26 -9.21 -26.48
C VAL A 47 0.60 -9.84 -27.83
N ASP A 48 0.20 -11.06 -28.21
CA ASP A 48 0.37 -11.53 -29.60
C ASP A 48 1.87 -11.48 -30.05
N GLY A 49 2.78 -11.77 -29.12
CA GLY A 49 4.24 -11.68 -29.33
C GLY A 49 4.85 -10.27 -29.21
N SER A 50 4.05 -9.23 -28.94
CA SER A 50 4.51 -7.85 -28.76
C SER A 50 4.50 -7.43 -27.29
N THR A 51 5.68 -7.09 -26.75
CA THR A 51 5.84 -6.64 -25.37
C THR A 51 5.69 -5.12 -25.24
N THR A 52 4.80 -4.69 -24.36
CA THR A 52 4.59 -3.27 -24.00
C THR A 52 4.97 -3.05 -22.54
N GLN A 53 5.83 -2.06 -22.28
CA GLN A 53 6.18 -1.65 -20.92
C GLN A 53 5.01 -0.94 -20.25
N ALA A 54 4.81 -1.23 -18.97
CA ALA A 54 3.71 -0.67 -18.22
C ALA A 54 3.98 0.77 -17.74
N PRO A 55 2.96 1.64 -17.68
CA PRO A 55 3.03 2.87 -16.92
C PRO A 55 3.30 2.58 -15.44
N GLU A 56 4.05 3.43 -14.75
CA GLU A 56 4.35 3.28 -13.30
C GLU A 56 3.09 3.17 -12.41
N SER A 57 1.97 3.73 -12.88
CA SER A 57 0.68 3.67 -12.18
C SER A 57 0.00 2.31 -12.26
N ALA A 58 0.45 1.38 -13.12
CA ALA A 58 -0.20 0.10 -13.33
C ALA A 58 0.17 -0.90 -12.23
N TYR A 59 -0.86 -1.46 -11.58
CA TYR A 59 -0.68 -2.46 -10.53
C TYR A 59 -1.90 -3.37 -10.41
N VAL A 60 -1.69 -4.52 -9.77
CA VAL A 60 -2.70 -5.50 -9.40
C VAL A 60 -2.56 -5.83 -7.91
N GLU A 61 -3.66 -6.00 -7.23
CA GLU A 61 -3.72 -6.49 -5.87
C GLU A 61 -4.86 -7.51 -5.78
N PHE A 62 -4.62 -8.60 -5.07
CA PHE A 62 -5.63 -9.57 -4.70
C PHE A 62 -5.91 -9.39 -3.20
N PRO A 63 -6.88 -8.54 -2.79
CA PRO A 63 -7.17 -8.36 -1.36
C PRO A 63 -7.58 -9.67 -0.67
N SER A 64 -8.15 -10.59 -1.44
CA SER A 64 -8.63 -11.90 -1.02
C SER A 64 -8.65 -12.84 -2.24
N ALA A 65 -8.84 -14.15 -2.01
CA ALA A 65 -8.89 -15.14 -3.08
C ALA A 65 -10.04 -14.94 -4.07
N ASP A 66 -11.07 -14.19 -3.68
CA ASP A 66 -12.31 -13.97 -4.43
C ASP A 66 -12.39 -12.59 -5.11
N ARG A 67 -11.36 -11.76 -4.97
CA ARG A 67 -11.36 -10.37 -5.47
C ARG A 67 -10.00 -9.94 -5.99
N VAL A 68 -10.01 -9.22 -7.10
CA VAL A 68 -8.85 -8.50 -7.63
C VAL A 68 -9.21 -7.04 -7.85
N ARG A 69 -8.29 -6.14 -7.54
CA ARG A 69 -8.39 -4.73 -7.85
C ARG A 69 -7.07 -4.21 -8.38
N GLY A 70 -7.09 -3.05 -9.01
CA GLY A 70 -5.83 -2.46 -9.47
C GLY A 70 -6.02 -1.19 -10.26
N ASN A 71 -4.96 -0.83 -10.97
CA ASN A 71 -4.97 0.21 -11.98
C ASN A 71 -4.37 -0.33 -13.27
N ASN A 72 -5.08 -0.18 -14.39
CA ASN A 72 -4.68 -0.68 -15.70
C ASN A 72 -3.75 0.29 -16.47
N GLY A 73 -3.08 1.19 -15.75
CA GLY A 73 -2.25 2.26 -16.29
C GLY A 73 -2.96 3.61 -16.36
N CYS A 74 -4.29 3.65 -16.53
CA CYS A 74 -5.07 4.89 -16.52
C CYS A 74 -6.25 4.85 -15.55
N ASN A 75 -7.00 3.75 -15.57
CA ASN A 75 -8.22 3.58 -14.81
C ASN A 75 -8.01 2.59 -13.67
N SER A 76 -8.69 2.84 -12.55
CA SER A 76 -8.84 1.81 -11.52
C SER A 76 -9.85 0.77 -11.98
N PHE A 77 -9.62 -0.48 -11.59
CA PHE A 77 -10.53 -1.58 -11.85
C PHE A 77 -10.75 -2.44 -10.59
N ASP A 78 -11.90 -3.12 -10.56
CA ASP A 78 -12.27 -4.12 -9.55
C ASP A 78 -12.99 -5.28 -10.25
N ALA A 79 -12.69 -6.50 -9.85
CA ALA A 79 -13.34 -7.70 -10.38
C ALA A 79 -13.39 -8.81 -9.33
N LYS A 80 -14.32 -9.75 -9.54
CA LYS A 80 -14.24 -11.05 -8.87
C LYS A 80 -13.00 -11.81 -9.37
N ALA A 81 -12.33 -12.49 -8.46
CA ALA A 81 -11.26 -13.42 -8.78
C ALA A 81 -11.60 -14.81 -8.24
N GLU A 82 -10.92 -15.84 -8.74
CA GLU A 82 -10.87 -17.15 -8.12
C GLU A 82 -9.43 -17.65 -8.25
N ILE A 83 -8.82 -18.05 -7.13
CA ILE A 83 -7.46 -18.61 -7.10
C ILE A 83 -7.56 -20.09 -6.72
N ASP A 84 -7.25 -20.97 -7.67
CA ASP A 84 -7.24 -22.42 -7.49
C ASP A 84 -5.87 -22.98 -7.90
N GLY A 85 -5.07 -23.36 -6.89
CA GLY A 85 -3.69 -23.78 -7.09
C GLY A 85 -2.86 -22.68 -7.78
N ASP A 86 -2.38 -22.97 -8.99
CA ASP A 86 -1.62 -22.05 -9.85
C ASP A 86 -2.49 -21.31 -10.86
N THR A 87 -3.82 -21.44 -10.79
CA THR A 87 -4.74 -20.86 -11.77
C THR A 87 -5.50 -19.71 -11.14
N ILE A 88 -5.39 -18.53 -11.73
CA ILE A 88 -6.11 -17.32 -11.33
C ILE A 88 -7.13 -17.00 -12.41
N ARG A 89 -8.42 -17.02 -12.05
CA ARG A 89 -9.50 -16.60 -12.93
C ARG A 89 -9.97 -15.21 -12.53
N VAL A 90 -9.96 -14.28 -13.47
CA VAL A 90 -10.47 -12.93 -13.27
C VAL A 90 -11.77 -12.78 -14.05
N GLY A 91 -12.83 -12.43 -13.34
CA GLY A 91 -14.14 -12.18 -13.92
C GLY A 91 -14.21 -10.87 -14.69
N ARG A 92 -15.43 -10.44 -15.03
CA ARG A 92 -15.64 -9.15 -15.68
C ARG A 92 -15.26 -8.00 -14.74
N SER A 93 -14.35 -7.15 -15.19
CA SER A 93 -13.94 -5.96 -14.45
C SER A 93 -14.95 -4.83 -14.55
N ILE A 94 -15.17 -4.16 -13.43
CA ILE A 94 -15.75 -2.82 -13.36
C ILE A 94 -14.58 -1.84 -13.39
N VAL A 95 -14.62 -0.87 -14.29
CA VAL A 95 -13.54 0.11 -14.49
C VAL A 95 -14.06 1.52 -14.33
N THR A 96 -13.24 2.40 -13.78
CA THR A 96 -13.51 3.84 -13.83
C THR A 96 -13.36 4.37 -15.25
N MET A 97 -13.91 5.56 -15.51
CA MET A 97 -13.80 6.25 -16.80
C MET A 97 -13.07 7.59 -16.63
N SER A 98 -11.76 7.53 -16.51
CA SER A 98 -10.87 8.70 -16.55
C SER A 98 -10.49 9.04 -18.00
N MET A 99 -10.27 10.32 -18.26
CA MET A 99 -9.84 10.78 -19.57
C MET A 99 -8.33 10.54 -19.77
N CYS A 100 -7.97 9.49 -20.50
CA CYS A 100 -6.59 9.15 -20.83
C CYS A 100 -6.16 9.86 -22.13
N MET A 101 -5.47 11.00 -22.04
CA MET A 101 -5.08 11.78 -23.23
C MET A 101 -3.96 11.12 -24.04
N ASP A 102 -3.06 10.39 -23.40
CA ASP A 102 -1.94 9.73 -24.07
C ASP A 102 -2.35 8.45 -24.80
N LYS A 103 -1.92 8.30 -26.06
CA LYS A 103 -2.27 7.14 -26.89
C LYS A 103 -1.64 5.86 -26.35
N LYS A 104 -0.37 5.89 -25.92
CA LYS A 104 0.33 4.69 -25.43
C LYS A 104 -0.33 4.16 -24.15
N GLN A 105 -0.75 5.07 -23.27
CA GLN A 105 -1.49 4.73 -22.05
C GLN A 105 -2.82 4.05 -22.36
N ARG A 106 -3.60 4.57 -23.34
CA ARG A 106 -4.85 3.92 -23.78
C ARG A 106 -4.63 2.55 -24.41
N ASP A 107 -3.60 2.43 -25.25
CA ASP A 107 -3.27 1.16 -25.90
C ASP A 107 -2.83 0.11 -24.86
N PHE A 108 -2.02 0.52 -23.88
CA PHE A 108 -1.63 -0.31 -22.75
C PHE A 108 -2.86 -0.74 -21.93
N GLU A 109 -3.73 0.20 -21.54
CA GLU A 109 -4.95 -0.09 -20.79
C GLU A 109 -5.78 -1.19 -21.47
N LYS A 110 -6.00 -1.08 -22.79
CA LYS A 110 -6.75 -2.08 -23.56
C LYS A 110 -6.05 -3.43 -23.55
N THR A 111 -4.74 -3.43 -23.75
CA THR A 111 -3.91 -4.64 -23.85
C THR A 111 -3.87 -5.38 -22.53
N PHE A 112 -3.59 -4.67 -21.43
CA PHE A 112 -3.60 -5.21 -20.08
C PHE A 112 -4.98 -5.72 -19.68
N SER A 113 -6.05 -4.95 -19.94
CA SER A 113 -7.41 -5.35 -19.56
C SER A 113 -7.88 -6.61 -20.28
N ARG A 114 -7.40 -6.86 -21.51
CA ARG A 114 -7.62 -8.12 -22.22
C ARG A 114 -6.85 -9.27 -21.57
N ALA A 115 -5.56 -9.09 -21.30
CA ALA A 115 -4.69 -10.14 -20.77
C ALA A 115 -5.05 -10.57 -19.34
N ILE A 116 -5.44 -9.62 -18.48
CA ILE A 116 -5.72 -9.92 -17.07
C ILE A 116 -7.04 -10.68 -16.88
N GLY A 117 -7.99 -10.53 -17.81
CA GLY A 117 -9.28 -11.18 -17.76
C GLY A 117 -9.21 -12.67 -18.13
N GLY A 118 -10.17 -13.45 -17.64
CA GLY A 118 -10.24 -14.88 -17.94
C GLY A 118 -9.29 -15.71 -17.09
N SER A 119 -8.87 -16.86 -17.61
CA SER A 119 -8.05 -17.84 -16.90
C SER A 119 -6.56 -17.57 -17.18
N ASN A 120 -5.78 -17.45 -16.10
CA ASN A 120 -4.35 -17.22 -16.17
C ASN A 120 -3.60 -18.25 -15.31
N LYS A 121 -2.55 -18.86 -15.86
CA LYS A 121 -1.56 -19.62 -15.09
C LYS A 121 -0.60 -18.65 -14.41
N ALA A 122 -0.57 -18.73 -13.09
CA ALA A 122 0.31 -17.94 -12.24
C ALA A 122 1.60 -18.72 -11.95
N ARG A 123 2.73 -18.04 -12.11
CA ARG A 123 4.03 -18.52 -11.67
C ARG A 123 4.71 -17.46 -10.84
N THR A 124 5.21 -17.85 -9.67
CA THR A 124 5.98 -16.96 -8.79
C THR A 124 7.45 -17.36 -8.82
N ASP A 125 8.32 -16.36 -8.73
CA ASP A 125 9.77 -16.51 -8.56
C ASP A 125 10.30 -15.36 -7.70
N GLY A 126 10.46 -15.61 -6.40
CA GLY A 126 10.85 -14.60 -5.43
C GLY A 126 9.88 -13.41 -5.40
N ASP A 127 10.35 -12.26 -5.88
CA ASP A 127 9.56 -11.02 -5.96
C ASP A 127 8.81 -10.86 -7.29
N HIS A 128 8.84 -11.85 -8.19
CA HIS A 128 8.14 -11.80 -9.48
C HIS A 128 6.92 -12.70 -9.51
N LEU A 129 5.87 -12.22 -10.18
CA LEU A 129 4.67 -12.96 -10.54
C LEU A 129 4.47 -12.83 -12.04
N THR A 130 4.36 -13.95 -12.74
CA THR A 130 3.95 -13.98 -14.15
C THR A 130 2.56 -14.60 -14.25
N LEU A 131 1.66 -13.93 -14.96
CA LEU A 131 0.37 -14.48 -15.36
C LEU A 131 0.43 -14.81 -16.84
N THR A 132 0.05 -16.03 -17.22
CA THR A 132 0.03 -16.50 -18.61
C THR A 132 -1.38 -16.91 -18.99
N THR A 133 -1.93 -16.32 -20.05
CA THR A 133 -3.25 -16.73 -20.58
C THR A 133 -3.17 -18.08 -21.28
N ASP A 134 -4.31 -18.70 -21.54
CA ASP A 134 -4.38 -19.96 -22.31
C ASP A 134 -3.82 -19.80 -23.75
N ASP A 135 -3.87 -18.58 -24.30
CA ASP A 135 -3.34 -18.23 -25.64
C ASP A 135 -1.83 -17.91 -25.62
N GLY A 136 -1.19 -17.92 -24.45
CA GLY A 136 0.25 -17.69 -24.28
C GLY A 136 0.66 -16.23 -24.07
N ASP A 137 -0.30 -15.30 -23.96
CA ASP A 137 -0.02 -13.92 -23.57
C ASP A 137 0.48 -13.87 -22.13
N THR A 138 1.34 -12.90 -21.81
CA THR A 138 1.94 -12.79 -20.47
C THR A 138 1.83 -11.41 -19.85
N ILE A 139 1.63 -11.39 -18.54
CA ILE A 139 1.73 -10.19 -17.69
C ILE A 139 2.88 -10.44 -16.72
N ALA A 140 3.95 -9.66 -16.85
CA ALA A 140 5.05 -9.68 -15.91
C ALA A 140 4.78 -8.68 -14.80
N LEU A 141 4.77 -9.16 -13.56
CA LEU A 141 4.55 -8.34 -12.37
C LEU A 141 5.71 -8.51 -11.39
N VAL A 142 5.96 -7.46 -10.62
CA VAL A 142 6.93 -7.44 -9.54
C VAL A 142 6.26 -6.96 -8.26
N LYS A 143 6.60 -7.60 -7.15
CA LYS A 143 6.14 -7.23 -5.82
C LYS A 143 6.53 -5.79 -5.53
N GLU A 144 5.56 -4.97 -5.12
CA GLU A 144 5.85 -3.61 -4.72
C GLU A 144 6.72 -3.61 -3.47
N ARG A 145 7.90 -2.99 -3.59
CA ARG A 145 8.74 -2.69 -2.44
C ARG A 145 8.37 -1.29 -1.94
N PRO A 146 7.89 -1.16 -0.69
CA PRO A 146 7.60 0.15 -0.13
C PRO A 146 8.83 1.05 -0.20
N ALA A 147 8.61 2.34 -0.47
CA ALA A 147 9.69 3.31 -0.41
C ALA A 147 10.30 3.30 1.00
N PRO A 148 11.64 3.30 1.14
CA PRO A 148 12.27 3.37 2.45
C PRO A 148 11.77 4.60 3.20
N LEU A 149 11.38 4.44 4.47
CA LEU A 149 10.93 5.59 5.27
C LEU A 149 12.04 6.65 5.38
N THR A 150 13.27 6.19 5.60
CA THR A 150 14.47 7.02 5.71
C THR A 150 15.16 7.17 4.36
N GLY A 151 15.84 8.30 4.16
CA GLY A 151 16.50 8.64 2.89
C GLY A 151 15.57 9.01 1.74
N THR A 152 14.25 8.85 1.90
CA THR A 152 13.23 9.28 0.92
C THR A 152 12.78 10.72 1.19
N GLU A 153 12.72 11.53 0.13
CA GLU A 153 12.03 12.83 0.19
C GLU A 153 10.53 12.60 0.06
N TRP A 154 9.78 12.82 1.13
CA TRP A 154 8.32 12.69 1.17
C TRP A 154 7.67 14.05 0.92
N THR A 155 6.83 14.16 -0.11
CA THR A 155 6.05 15.36 -0.40
C THR A 155 4.66 15.25 0.19
N VAL A 156 4.29 16.14 1.10
CA VAL A 156 2.95 16.16 1.72
C VAL A 156 1.91 16.46 0.65
N THR A 157 0.90 15.61 0.56
CA THR A 157 -0.22 15.74 -0.37
C THR A 157 -1.52 16.10 0.33
N SER A 158 -1.69 15.67 1.59
CA SER A 158 -2.94 15.82 2.33
C SER A 158 -2.65 16.10 3.81
N LEU A 159 -3.56 16.83 4.47
CA LEU A 159 -3.65 16.90 5.93
C LEU A 159 -4.82 16.03 6.40
N ILE A 160 -4.64 15.33 7.52
CA ILE A 160 -5.67 14.47 8.11
C ILE A 160 -6.24 15.18 9.34
N SER A 161 -7.57 15.17 9.45
CA SER A 161 -8.32 15.57 10.66
C SER A 161 -9.52 14.65 10.77
N ASP A 162 -9.76 14.09 11.95
CA ASP A 162 -10.91 13.21 12.22
C ASP A 162 -11.04 12.08 11.19
N ASP A 163 -9.91 11.44 10.85
CA ASP A 163 -9.77 10.37 9.84
C ASP A 163 -10.11 10.77 8.40
N VAL A 164 -10.27 12.07 8.11
CA VAL A 164 -10.51 12.58 6.76
C VAL A 164 -9.24 13.24 6.21
N ALA A 165 -8.72 12.69 5.12
CA ALA A 165 -7.61 13.29 4.37
C ALA A 165 -8.13 14.39 3.42
N THR A 166 -7.63 15.61 3.59
CA THR A 166 -7.94 16.77 2.74
C THR A 166 -6.68 17.21 1.99
N SER A 167 -6.77 17.28 0.66
CA SER A 167 -5.67 17.71 -0.21
C SER A 167 -5.16 19.11 0.14
N LEU A 168 -3.85 19.32 0.01
CA LEU A 168 -3.26 20.64 0.21
C LEU A 168 -3.76 21.66 -0.83
N PRO A 169 -3.90 22.94 -0.43
CA PRO A 169 -4.19 24.03 -1.36
C PRO A 169 -3.14 24.14 -2.48
N PRO A 170 -3.51 24.54 -3.72
CA PRO A 170 -2.59 24.63 -4.86
C PRO A 170 -1.34 25.48 -4.60
N GLU A 171 -1.42 26.48 -3.73
CA GLU A 171 -0.33 27.38 -3.36
C GLU A 171 0.78 26.70 -2.55
N VAL A 172 0.47 25.53 -1.96
CA VAL A 172 1.35 24.73 -1.08
C VAL A 172 1.64 23.35 -1.64
N ALA A 173 0.81 22.83 -2.54
CA ALA A 173 0.99 21.54 -3.19
C ALA A 173 2.41 21.40 -3.78
N GLY A 174 3.12 20.32 -3.43
CA GLY A 174 4.50 20.07 -3.86
C GLY A 174 5.60 20.83 -3.10
N ARG A 175 5.22 21.76 -2.20
CA ARG A 175 6.18 22.61 -1.45
C ARG A 175 6.44 22.14 -0.04
N ALA A 176 5.52 21.41 0.56
CA ALA A 176 5.71 20.78 1.86
C ALA A 176 6.40 19.42 1.65
N ARG A 177 7.63 19.28 2.12
CA ARG A 177 8.47 18.08 1.95
C ARG A 177 9.23 17.77 3.22
N MET A 178 9.44 16.49 3.49
CA MET A 178 10.14 15.97 4.67
C MET A 178 11.02 14.79 4.28
N THR A 179 12.21 14.74 4.85
CA THR A 179 13.13 13.60 4.74
C THR A 179 13.50 13.18 6.15
N PHE A 180 13.51 11.87 6.38
CA PHE A 180 13.89 11.28 7.66
C PHE A 180 15.23 10.57 7.53
N GLU A 181 16.05 10.69 8.57
CA GLU A 181 17.33 10.02 8.74
C GLU A 181 17.26 9.24 10.07
N LYS A 182 17.73 8.00 10.08
CA LYS A 182 17.78 7.20 11.32
C LYS A 182 19.07 7.48 12.08
N GLU A 183 18.99 7.44 13.41
CA GLU A 183 20.19 7.43 14.25
C GLU A 183 21.11 6.27 13.85
N GLY A 184 22.40 6.57 13.70
CA GLY A 184 23.42 5.61 13.28
C GLY A 184 23.61 5.49 11.76
N GLU A 185 22.68 5.99 10.94
CA GLU A 185 22.96 6.15 9.50
C GLU A 185 24.05 7.22 9.32
N ALA A 186 25.15 6.84 8.67
CA ALA A 186 26.35 7.67 8.52
C ALA A 186 26.94 8.24 9.85
N GLY A 187 26.68 7.59 10.98
CA GLY A 187 27.21 7.97 12.30
C GLY A 187 26.62 9.26 12.88
N LYS A 188 25.40 9.63 12.48
CA LYS A 188 24.70 10.85 12.94
C LYS A 188 23.47 10.53 13.80
N ASP A 189 23.02 11.52 14.56
CA ASP A 189 21.71 11.49 15.24
C ASP A 189 20.57 11.42 14.22
N GLY A 190 19.48 10.74 14.59
CA GLY A 190 18.27 10.71 13.76
C GLY A 190 17.66 12.11 13.59
N ALA A 191 17.28 12.44 12.37
CA ALA A 191 16.82 13.78 12.02
C ALA A 191 15.62 13.77 11.06
N ALA A 192 14.76 14.77 11.20
CA ALA A 192 13.77 15.14 10.20
C ALA A 192 14.13 16.51 9.64
N THR A 193 14.19 16.64 8.32
CA THR A 193 14.50 17.90 7.63
C THR A 193 13.56 18.14 6.49
N GLY A 194 13.39 19.40 6.09
CA GLY A 194 12.63 19.73 4.90
C GLY A 194 12.00 21.12 4.95
N THR A 195 10.79 21.22 4.42
CA THR A 195 9.99 22.45 4.32
C THR A 195 8.53 22.15 4.66
N LEU A 196 7.91 23.01 5.49
CA LEU A 196 6.50 22.89 5.88
C LEU A 196 5.58 23.71 4.96
N GLY A 197 6.01 23.91 3.70
CA GLY A 197 5.31 24.69 2.68
C GLY A 197 5.79 26.14 2.58
N CYS A 198 6.02 26.80 3.73
CA CYS A 198 6.60 28.15 3.80
C CYS A 198 8.04 28.12 4.32
N ASN A 199 8.23 27.62 5.54
CA ASN A 199 9.51 27.63 6.23
C ASN A 199 10.23 26.28 6.14
N ARG A 200 11.55 26.35 6.09
CA ARG A 200 12.39 25.17 6.25
C ARG A 200 12.45 24.80 7.72
N PHE A 201 12.59 23.51 8.00
CA PHE A 201 12.74 23.00 9.35
C PHE A 201 13.87 21.97 9.44
N ARG A 202 14.41 21.86 10.65
CA ARG A 202 15.19 20.71 11.11
C ARG A 202 14.72 20.34 12.52
N ALA A 203 14.54 19.05 12.77
CA ALA A 203 14.22 18.51 14.08
C ALA A 203 14.96 17.19 14.30
N LYS A 204 15.07 16.76 15.55
CA LYS A 204 15.45 15.38 15.88
C LYS A 204 14.30 14.45 15.45
N ALA A 205 14.62 13.25 14.98
CA ALA A 205 13.64 12.20 14.71
C ALA A 205 14.06 10.91 15.41
N GLU A 206 13.15 10.33 16.17
CA GLU A 206 13.37 9.06 16.87
C GLU A 206 12.30 8.05 16.47
N PHE A 207 12.75 6.87 16.03
CA PHE A 207 11.88 5.75 15.66
C PHE A 207 11.98 4.66 16.73
N ARG A 208 10.89 4.41 17.45
CA ARG A 208 10.81 3.35 18.48
C ARG A 208 9.44 2.71 18.49
N ASP A 209 9.40 1.37 18.55
CA ASP A 209 8.17 0.58 18.67
C ASP A 209 7.11 0.90 17.60
N GLY A 210 7.52 1.16 16.35
CA GLY A 210 6.61 1.54 15.27
C GLY A 210 6.07 2.97 15.34
N HIS A 211 6.61 3.80 16.23
CA HIS A 211 6.25 5.20 16.36
C HIS A 211 7.41 6.14 16.00
N LEU A 212 7.04 7.29 15.45
CA LEU A 212 7.92 8.42 15.17
C LEU A 212 7.68 9.52 16.21
N THR A 213 8.74 9.91 16.93
CA THR A 213 8.73 11.11 17.78
C THR A 213 9.64 12.15 17.16
N LEU A 214 9.08 13.32 16.90
CA LEU A 214 9.81 14.47 16.38
C LEU A 214 10.18 15.38 17.55
N GLY A 215 11.44 15.82 17.58
CA GLY A 215 11.89 16.83 18.53
C GLY A 215 11.37 18.22 18.18
N ARG A 216 11.60 19.19 19.06
CA ARG A 216 11.25 20.59 18.80
C ARG A 216 11.92 21.08 17.50
N PRO A 217 11.16 21.58 16.50
CA PRO A 217 11.73 22.01 15.25
C PRO A 217 12.43 23.36 15.39
N ILE A 218 13.57 23.49 14.72
CA ILE A 218 14.21 24.76 14.39
C ILE A 218 13.72 25.14 13.01
N THR A 219 13.02 26.27 12.90
CA THR A 219 12.45 26.76 11.65
C THR A 219 13.08 28.07 11.20
N THR A 220 13.08 28.31 9.89
CA THR A 220 13.22 29.67 9.37
C THR A 220 12.01 30.50 9.78
N ARG A 221 12.13 31.83 9.81
CA ARG A 221 11.03 32.75 10.14
C ARG A 221 10.71 33.68 8.99
N VAL A 222 10.48 33.09 7.82
CA VAL A 222 9.93 33.82 6.68
C VAL A 222 8.45 34.04 6.93
N LEU A 223 7.99 35.28 6.75
CA LEU A 223 6.59 35.62 6.86
C LEU A 223 5.85 35.17 5.59
N CYS A 224 4.99 34.17 5.71
CA CYS A 224 4.01 33.83 4.69
C CYS A 224 2.61 34.29 5.14
N GLN A 225 1.65 34.26 4.22
CA GLN A 225 0.24 34.56 4.50
C GLN A 225 -0.65 33.49 3.90
N GLY A 226 -1.89 33.43 4.39
CA GLY A 226 -2.94 32.57 3.86
C GLY A 226 -2.61 31.07 3.96
N PRO A 227 -3.00 30.27 2.95
CA PRO A 227 -2.95 28.80 3.00
C PRO A 227 -1.58 28.19 3.37
N ARG A 228 -0.48 28.89 3.06
CA ARG A 228 0.89 28.48 3.40
C ARG A 228 1.13 28.45 4.92
N MET A 229 0.68 29.49 5.63
CA MET A 229 0.82 29.55 7.08
C MET A 229 -0.10 28.56 7.78
N ASP A 230 -1.29 28.33 7.23
CA ASP A 230 -2.25 27.39 7.80
C ASP A 230 -1.73 25.95 7.72
N THR A 231 -1.19 25.58 6.55
CA THR A 231 -0.53 24.29 6.34
C THR A 231 0.68 24.13 7.26
N GLU A 232 1.53 25.16 7.38
CA GLU A 232 2.69 25.11 8.28
C GLU A 232 2.26 24.89 9.74
N ARG A 233 1.24 25.61 10.23
CA ARG A 233 0.74 25.42 11.60
C ARG A 233 0.18 24.02 11.83
N ALA A 234 -0.54 23.47 10.85
CA ALA A 234 -1.07 22.11 10.93
C ALA A 234 0.07 21.08 11.04
N LEU A 235 1.09 21.18 10.18
CA LEU A 235 2.24 20.26 10.22
C LEU A 235 3.08 20.43 11.49
N LEU A 236 3.24 21.66 12.01
CA LEU A 236 3.97 21.91 13.26
C LEU A 236 3.33 21.24 14.48
N LYS A 237 2.01 21.01 14.50
CA LYS A 237 1.33 20.28 15.58
C LYS A 237 1.80 18.82 15.67
N LEU A 238 2.23 18.22 14.56
CA LEU A 238 2.74 16.85 14.56
C LEU A 238 4.06 16.72 15.35
N PHE A 239 4.83 17.81 15.48
CA PHE A 239 6.10 17.81 16.23
C PHE A 239 5.91 17.78 17.74
N THR A 240 4.68 17.93 18.25
CA THR A 240 4.39 17.87 19.69
C THR A 240 3.75 16.55 20.10
N GLN A 241 3.66 15.58 19.19
CA GLN A 241 2.92 14.34 19.38
C GLN A 241 3.78 13.11 19.04
N LYS A 242 3.40 11.96 19.60
CA LYS A 242 3.98 10.65 19.26
C LYS A 242 3.19 10.07 18.09
N LEU A 243 3.78 10.08 16.90
CA LEU A 243 3.08 9.70 15.67
C LEU A 243 3.18 8.19 15.46
N SER A 244 2.09 7.54 15.04
CA SER A 244 2.21 6.31 14.26
C SER A 244 2.57 6.69 12.82
N TYR A 245 3.29 5.80 12.15
CA TYR A 245 3.58 5.96 10.73
C TYR A 245 3.33 4.65 9.99
N GLU A 246 2.89 4.78 8.75
CA GLU A 246 2.69 3.63 7.87
C GLU A 246 3.18 3.98 6.46
N VAL A 247 3.99 3.11 5.87
CA VAL A 247 4.37 3.22 4.46
C VAL A 247 3.67 2.13 3.67
N GLN A 248 2.75 2.53 2.80
CA GLN A 248 2.10 1.65 1.84
C GLN A 248 2.56 2.02 0.42
N GLY A 249 3.40 1.17 -0.15
CA GLY A 249 4.03 1.44 -1.44
C GLY A 249 4.82 2.75 -1.42
N ARG A 250 4.31 3.78 -2.10
CA ARG A 250 4.93 5.11 -2.16
C ARG A 250 4.19 6.18 -1.35
N THR A 251 3.22 5.80 -0.52
CA THR A 251 2.47 6.69 0.36
C THR A 251 2.92 6.49 1.80
N LEU A 252 3.25 7.58 2.47
CA LEU A 252 3.50 7.65 3.91
C LEU A 252 2.30 8.32 4.58
N THR A 253 1.72 7.65 5.56
CA THR A 253 0.71 8.23 6.44
C THR A 253 1.32 8.43 7.81
N LEU A 254 1.21 9.65 8.34
CA LEU A 254 1.58 10.00 9.71
C LEU A 254 0.30 10.34 10.47
N THR A 255 0.06 9.67 11.59
CA THR A 255 -1.14 9.87 12.39
C THR A 255 -0.76 10.14 13.84
N ALA A 256 -1.33 11.20 14.39
CA ALA A 256 -1.16 11.58 15.77
C ALA A 256 -2.30 11.02 16.63
N PRO A 257 -2.13 10.87 17.96
CA PRO A 257 -3.14 10.26 18.83
C PRO A 257 -4.48 11.01 18.88
N ASP A 258 -4.49 12.30 18.52
CA ASP A 258 -5.71 13.12 18.44
C ASP A 258 -6.46 12.99 17.10
N GLY A 259 -6.03 12.08 16.23
CA GLY A 259 -6.64 11.85 14.90
C GLY A 259 -6.17 12.83 13.82
N THR A 260 -5.30 13.80 14.15
CA THR A 260 -4.67 14.67 13.15
C THR A 260 -3.46 14.00 12.51
N GLY A 261 -3.10 14.42 11.30
CA GLY A 261 -2.03 13.76 10.58
C GLY A 261 -1.69 14.39 9.24
N ALA A 262 -0.89 13.66 8.47
CA ALA A 262 -0.56 14.02 7.10
C ALA A 262 -0.32 12.78 6.24
N GLU A 263 -0.73 12.87 4.98
CA GLU A 263 -0.30 11.94 3.94
C GLU A 263 0.78 12.59 3.09
N ALA A 264 1.81 11.82 2.76
CA ALA A 264 2.88 12.24 1.87
C ALA A 264 3.19 11.16 0.84
N ARG A 265 3.73 11.56 -0.30
CA ARG A 265 4.22 10.65 -1.34
C ARG A 265 5.71 10.75 -1.53
N ALA A 266 6.35 9.60 -1.72
CA ALA A 266 7.77 9.54 -2.04
C ALA A 266 8.05 10.28 -3.37
N GLY A 267 9.01 11.20 -3.34
CA GLY A 267 9.51 11.94 -4.49
C GLY A 267 10.02 11.01 -5.57
N ARG A 268 9.82 11.41 -6.83
CA ARG A 268 10.36 10.69 -7.99
C ARG A 268 11.88 10.92 -8.01
N GLY A 269 12.65 9.85 -7.82
CA GLY A 269 14.10 9.86 -8.05
C GLY A 269 14.42 9.97 -9.53
#